data_AF-B5GHE2-F1
#
_entry.id   AF-B5GHE2-F1
#
_cell.length_a   1.000
_cell.length_b   1.000
_cell.length_c   1.000
_cell.angle_alpha   90.00
_cell.angle_beta   90.00
_cell.angle_gamma   90.00
#
_symmetry.space_group_name_H-M   'P 1'
#
loop_
_entity.id
_entity.type
_entity.pdbx_description
1 polymer ?
#
loop_
_entity_poly.entity_id
_entity_poly.type
_entity_poly.pdbx_seq_one_letter_code
_entity_poly.pdbx_strand_id
1 'polypeptide(L)'
;MSTRSHITIGAIDTPMPTGECPNCELNVAFTHVSRRDVWPVLKDRPFAAPRSGGDFSGVPSSAQQPKDDVFRVVEHILSCQSCKKTAVVHQHWGPDLPQGDDEEALATALKNKAAKPRLLVLVHPRRSAQTLDEAAPQEVRDLFGEGTKCQEAGALRAAAGMYRAAVEELCKDRGATGRNLKEKIADLTDRGVPADVVRDLDEARTLGNWSLYDGLAFSYAEVDDVASLIQEAVFVVYVQPEQRAALRAARQQRRKQARPGA
;
A
#
# COMPACT_ATOMS: atom_id res chain seq x y z
N MET A 1 27.82 -24.73 -9.74
CA MET A 1 27.58 -23.72 -10.80
C MET A 1 26.33 -22.94 -10.44
N SER A 2 26.47 -21.67 -10.06
CA SER A 2 25.35 -20.82 -9.63
C SER A 2 24.44 -20.57 -10.82
N THR A 3 23.32 -21.30 -10.89
CA THR A 3 22.20 -21.01 -11.79
C THR A 3 21.65 -19.64 -11.38
N ARG A 4 22.15 -18.59 -12.03
CA ARG A 4 21.62 -17.23 -11.93
C ARG A 4 20.19 -17.27 -12.45
N SER A 5 19.22 -17.45 -11.55
CA SER A 5 17.84 -17.13 -11.84
C SER A 5 17.79 -15.64 -12.13
N HIS A 6 17.66 -15.28 -13.40
CA HIS A 6 17.45 -13.90 -13.82
C HIS A 6 16.06 -13.48 -13.32
N ILE A 7 16.01 -12.87 -12.14
CA ILE A 7 14.77 -12.33 -11.58
C ILE A 7 14.65 -10.90 -12.05
N THR A 8 13.70 -10.68 -12.95
CA THR A 8 13.31 -9.36 -13.44
C THR A 8 12.25 -8.82 -12.49
N ILE A 9 12.56 -7.78 -11.74
CA ILE A 9 11.60 -7.11 -10.85
C ILE A 9 10.86 -6.06 -11.68
N GLY A 10 9.53 -6.02 -11.67
CA GLY A 10 8.78 -4.90 -12.22
C GLY A 10 7.26 -5.07 -12.03
N ALA A 11 6.53 -3.94 -12.00
CA ALA A 11 5.09 -3.81 -11.69
C ALA A 11 4.52 -4.97 -10.88
N ILE A 12 5.02 -5.07 -9.65
CA ILE A 12 4.86 -6.13 -8.68
C ILE A 12 3.46 -6.06 -8.04
N ASP A 13 2.52 -6.61 -8.78
CA ASP A 13 1.38 -7.45 -8.38
C ASP A 13 0.68 -7.87 -9.68
N THR A 14 1.48 -8.12 -10.74
CA THR A 14 0.97 -8.43 -12.07
C THR A 14 1.62 -9.70 -12.62
N PRO A 15 0.95 -10.40 -13.55
CA PRO A 15 1.51 -11.61 -14.17
C PRO A 15 2.75 -11.39 -15.03
N MET A 16 3.13 -10.14 -15.36
CA MET A 16 4.22 -9.83 -16.30
C MET A 16 5.10 -8.65 -15.80
N PRO A 17 6.38 -8.88 -15.44
CA PRO A 17 7.25 -7.84 -14.85
C PRO A 17 7.90 -6.91 -15.89
N THR A 18 8.12 -5.63 -15.50
CA THR A 18 8.66 -4.55 -16.34
C THR A 18 10.19 -4.35 -16.32
N GLY A 19 10.91 -4.76 -15.27
CA GLY A 19 12.39 -4.63 -15.18
C GLY A 19 12.90 -3.42 -14.38
N GLU A 20 12.02 -2.63 -13.78
CA GLU A 20 12.36 -1.43 -13.02
C GLU A 20 12.63 -1.71 -11.54
N CYS A 21 13.62 -0.99 -10.99
CA CYS A 21 13.94 -1.10 -9.58
C CYS A 21 12.96 -0.35 -8.68
N PRO A 22 12.36 -0.98 -7.66
CA PRO A 22 11.37 -0.34 -6.80
C PRO A 22 11.96 0.74 -5.88
N ASN A 23 13.28 0.91 -5.86
CA ASN A 23 13.97 1.89 -5.00
C ASN A 23 14.48 3.12 -5.76
N CYS A 24 14.70 3.02 -7.07
CA CYS A 24 15.28 4.10 -7.86
C CYS A 24 14.66 4.25 -9.25
N GLU A 25 13.67 3.43 -9.60
CA GLU A 25 12.85 3.53 -10.82
C GLU A 25 13.63 3.42 -12.14
N LEU A 26 14.88 2.94 -12.07
CA LEU A 26 15.71 2.68 -13.24
C LEU A 26 15.56 1.22 -13.67
N ASN A 27 15.62 0.99 -14.99
CA ASN A 27 15.78 -0.33 -15.57
C ASN A 27 17.20 -0.84 -15.33
N VAL A 28 17.37 -1.66 -14.28
CA VAL A 28 18.68 -2.10 -13.80
C VAL A 28 18.66 -3.57 -13.42
N ALA A 29 19.82 -4.22 -13.58
CA ALA A 29 19.99 -5.59 -13.12
C ALA A 29 20.07 -5.67 -11.59
N PHE A 30 19.70 -6.84 -11.06
CA PHE A 30 19.76 -7.16 -9.63
C PHE A 30 20.84 -8.20 -9.35
N THR A 31 21.59 -7.98 -8.28
CA THR A 31 22.40 -9.03 -7.66
C THR A 31 21.50 -9.82 -6.73
N HIS A 32 21.42 -11.13 -6.94
CA HIS A 32 20.66 -12.02 -6.06
C HIS A 32 21.48 -12.32 -4.80
N VAL A 33 20.99 -11.84 -3.66
CA VAL A 33 21.68 -11.88 -2.36
C VAL A 33 21.34 -13.16 -1.62
N SER A 34 20.05 -13.51 -1.56
CA SER A 34 19.58 -14.71 -0.87
C SER A 34 18.28 -15.22 -1.47
N ARG A 35 18.07 -16.52 -1.38
CA ARG A 35 16.81 -17.20 -1.68
C ARG A 35 16.46 -18.06 -0.50
N ARG A 36 15.21 -17.96 -0.03
CA ARG A 36 14.71 -18.73 1.11
C ARG A 36 13.32 -19.23 0.81
N ASP A 37 13.00 -20.45 1.21
CA ASP A 37 11.62 -20.91 1.26
C ASP A 37 11.01 -20.40 2.57
N VAL A 38 9.95 -19.59 2.45
CA VAL A 38 9.29 -18.97 3.62
C VAL A 38 8.10 -19.81 4.10
N TRP A 39 7.59 -20.69 3.22
CA TRP A 39 6.38 -21.46 3.48
C TRP A 39 6.45 -22.89 2.94
N PRO A 40 6.77 -23.89 3.78
CA PRO A 40 6.50 -25.28 3.48
C PRO A 40 5.42 -25.92 4.39
N VAL A 41 4.91 -25.21 5.42
CA VAL A 41 4.00 -25.82 6.41
C VAL A 41 2.72 -25.01 6.60
N LEU A 42 1.76 -25.20 5.69
CA LEU A 42 0.36 -25.15 6.09
C LEU A 42 0.09 -26.42 6.89
N LYS A 43 0.05 -26.33 8.23
CA LYS A 43 -0.90 -27.17 8.94
C LYS A 43 -2.24 -26.72 8.39
N ASP A 44 -2.94 -27.60 7.67
CA ASP A 44 -4.33 -27.39 7.29
C ASP A 44 -5.05 -26.80 8.50
N ARG A 45 -5.34 -25.51 8.46
CA ARG A 45 -6.45 -25.01 9.27
C ARG A 45 -7.65 -25.48 8.48
N PRO A 46 -8.41 -26.47 8.94
CA PRO A 46 -9.71 -26.66 8.36
C PRO A 46 -10.41 -25.32 8.57
N PHE A 47 -10.70 -24.61 7.48
CA PHE A 47 -11.79 -23.67 7.50
C PHE A 47 -12.97 -24.51 7.92
N ALA A 48 -13.35 -24.42 9.19
CA ALA A 48 -14.56 -25.03 9.67
C ALA A 48 -15.64 -24.56 8.71
N ALA A 49 -16.24 -25.52 8.00
CA ALA A 49 -17.40 -25.27 7.17
C ALA A 49 -18.36 -24.36 7.95
N PRO A 50 -19.05 -23.42 7.28
CA PRO A 50 -20.10 -22.69 7.96
C PRO A 50 -21.03 -23.73 8.58
N ARG A 51 -21.15 -23.71 9.91
CA ARG A 51 -22.26 -24.39 10.57
C ARG A 51 -23.52 -23.62 10.23
N SER A 52 -24.01 -23.76 9.00
CA SER A 52 -25.41 -23.60 8.69
C SER A 52 -26.05 -24.95 8.95
N GLY A 53 -27.00 -24.99 9.88
CA GLY A 53 -27.70 -26.21 10.25
C GLY A 53 -28.43 -26.87 9.08
N GLY A 54 -28.74 -28.15 9.27
CA GLY A 54 -29.61 -28.93 8.41
C GLY A 54 -28.92 -30.09 7.69
N ASP A 55 -29.35 -31.30 8.05
CA ASP A 55 -29.33 -32.53 7.23
C ASP A 55 -28.09 -33.44 7.25
N PHE A 56 -28.12 -34.37 8.21
CA PHE A 56 -27.37 -35.62 8.21
C PHE A 56 -28.05 -36.64 7.28
N SER A 57 -27.73 -36.63 5.98
CA SER A 57 -27.79 -37.82 5.10
C SER A 57 -27.34 -37.50 3.68
N GLY A 58 -26.03 -37.30 3.49
CA GLY A 58 -25.45 -37.18 2.17
C GLY A 58 -24.00 -37.66 2.19
N VAL A 59 -23.71 -38.74 1.46
CA VAL A 59 -22.36 -39.22 1.18
C VAL A 59 -21.52 -38.04 0.66
N PRO A 60 -20.29 -37.79 1.17
CA PRO A 60 -19.49 -36.70 0.67
C PRO A 60 -19.06 -37.03 -0.78
N SER A 61 -19.72 -36.41 -1.74
CA SER A 61 -19.19 -36.23 -3.09
C SER A 61 -17.85 -35.52 -2.95
N SER A 62 -16.81 -36.07 -3.60
CA SER A 62 -15.44 -35.58 -3.59
C SER A 62 -15.40 -34.05 -3.62
N ALA A 63 -14.97 -33.44 -2.51
CA ALA A 63 -14.66 -32.02 -2.47
C ALA A 63 -13.52 -31.79 -3.47
N GLN A 64 -13.83 -31.28 -4.65
CA GLN A 64 -12.82 -30.78 -5.56
C GLN A 64 -12.13 -29.62 -4.84
N GLN A 65 -10.88 -29.85 -4.43
CA GLN A 65 -10.05 -28.81 -3.83
C GLN A 65 -10.01 -27.59 -4.76
N PRO A 66 -10.07 -26.36 -4.21
CA PRO A 66 -9.93 -25.15 -5.00
C PRO A 66 -8.63 -25.20 -5.83
N LYS A 67 -8.72 -24.93 -7.13
CA LYS A 67 -7.56 -24.94 -8.05
C LYS A 67 -6.49 -23.88 -7.75
N ASP A 68 -6.77 -22.98 -6.81
CA ASP A 68 -6.05 -21.73 -6.57
C ASP A 68 -5.21 -21.74 -5.28
N ASP A 69 -5.03 -22.89 -4.64
CA ASP A 69 -4.19 -22.97 -3.45
C ASP A 69 -2.71 -22.67 -3.80
N VAL A 70 -2.11 -21.72 -3.07
CA VAL A 70 -0.69 -21.39 -3.15
C VAL A 70 0.04 -22.34 -2.21
N PHE A 71 0.93 -23.18 -2.76
CA PHE A 71 1.58 -24.25 -1.99
C PHE A 71 3.01 -23.93 -1.59
N ARG A 72 3.67 -22.99 -2.28
CA ARG A 72 5.06 -22.63 -1.98
C ARG A 72 5.30 -21.15 -2.20
N VAL A 73 5.95 -20.52 -1.22
CA VAL A 73 6.40 -19.12 -1.30
C VAL A 73 7.92 -19.10 -1.18
N VAL A 74 8.58 -18.59 -2.22
CA VAL A 74 10.03 -18.40 -2.28
C VAL A 74 10.33 -16.92 -2.11
N GLU A 75 11.06 -16.56 -1.07
CA GLU A 75 11.58 -15.21 -0.88
C GLU A 75 12.90 -15.03 -1.62
N HIS A 76 12.99 -13.93 -2.34
CA HIS A 76 14.19 -13.47 -3.00
C HIS A 76 14.62 -12.13 -2.41
N ILE A 77 15.82 -12.11 -1.84
CA ILE A 77 16.50 -10.87 -1.43
C ILE A 77 17.43 -10.46 -2.56
N LEU A 78 17.20 -9.26 -3.07
CA LEU A 78 17.83 -8.71 -4.27
C LEU A 78 18.49 -7.39 -3.90
N SER A 79 19.65 -7.09 -4.49
CA SER A 79 20.32 -5.79 -4.33
C SER A 79 20.42 -5.11 -5.69
N CYS A 80 19.92 -3.88 -5.78
CA CYS A 80 19.97 -3.07 -6.99
C CYS A 80 21.43 -2.78 -7.38
N GLN A 81 21.82 -3.06 -8.63
CA GLN A 81 23.20 -2.77 -9.06
C GLN A 81 23.51 -1.28 -9.18
N SER A 82 22.50 -0.41 -9.32
CA SER A 82 22.67 1.04 -9.35
C SER A 82 22.65 1.64 -7.94
N CYS A 83 21.49 1.72 -7.30
CA CYS A 83 21.32 2.40 -6.01
C CYS A 83 21.76 1.58 -4.78
N LYS A 84 22.17 0.32 -4.95
CA LYS A 84 22.63 -0.62 -3.91
C LYS A 84 21.60 -0.97 -2.82
N LYS A 85 20.40 -0.38 -2.85
CA LYS A 85 19.29 -0.70 -1.94
C LYS A 85 18.75 -2.11 -2.19
N THR A 86 18.18 -2.67 -1.13
CA THR A 86 17.60 -4.02 -1.12
C THR A 86 16.17 -4.00 -1.66
N ALA A 87 15.80 -5.02 -2.41
CA ALA A 87 14.42 -5.37 -2.72
C ALA A 87 14.15 -6.80 -2.24
N VAL A 88 13.04 -7.02 -1.55
CA VAL A 88 12.58 -8.35 -1.14
C VAL A 88 11.32 -8.66 -1.90
N VAL A 89 11.30 -9.80 -2.57
CA VAL A 89 10.19 -10.23 -3.42
C VAL A 89 9.79 -11.65 -3.05
N HIS A 90 8.50 -11.90 -2.89
CA HIS A 90 7.93 -13.23 -2.71
C HIS A 90 7.41 -13.75 -4.04
N GLN A 91 7.84 -14.94 -4.41
CA GLN A 91 7.38 -15.66 -5.59
C GLN A 91 6.47 -16.81 -5.13
N HIS A 92 5.19 -16.71 -5.47
CA HIS A 92 4.15 -17.65 -5.08
C HIS A 92 3.91 -18.67 -6.19
N TRP A 93 3.84 -19.94 -5.81
CA TRP A 93 3.70 -21.07 -6.72
C TRP A 93 2.48 -21.92 -6.38
N GLY A 94 1.93 -22.60 -7.39
CA GLY A 94 0.78 -23.48 -7.27
C GLY A 94 1.13 -24.91 -6.82
N PRO A 95 0.14 -25.83 -6.85
CA PRO A 95 0.30 -27.25 -6.47
C PRO A 95 1.17 -28.05 -7.43
N ASP A 96 1.52 -27.47 -8.58
CA ASP A 96 2.36 -28.03 -9.62
C ASP A 96 3.84 -28.15 -9.22
N LEU A 97 4.23 -27.54 -8.09
CA LEU A 97 5.54 -27.75 -7.48
C LEU A 97 5.51 -28.78 -6.34
N PRO A 98 6.61 -29.52 -6.13
CA PRO A 98 6.75 -30.42 -5.00
C PRO A 98 6.62 -29.65 -3.68
N GLN A 99 5.85 -30.22 -2.75
CA GLN A 99 5.69 -29.72 -1.38
C GLN A 99 6.98 -29.96 -0.58
N GLY A 100 7.30 -29.05 0.34
CA GLY A 100 8.46 -29.16 1.23
C GLY A 100 9.80 -28.77 0.60
N ASP A 101 10.88 -29.19 1.26
CA ASP A 101 12.26 -28.73 0.98
C ASP A 101 13.01 -29.61 -0.04
N ASP A 102 12.30 -30.35 -0.90
CA ASP A 102 12.94 -31.16 -1.95
C ASP A 102 13.49 -30.26 -3.07
N GLU A 103 14.76 -29.85 -2.91
CA GLU A 103 15.47 -28.97 -3.84
C GLU A 103 15.65 -29.62 -5.23
N GLU A 104 15.80 -30.94 -5.30
CA GLU A 104 16.07 -31.68 -6.53
C GLU A 104 14.81 -31.83 -7.39
N ALA A 105 13.68 -32.17 -6.75
CA ALA A 105 12.39 -32.20 -7.40
C ALA A 105 11.98 -30.81 -7.89
N LEU A 106 12.24 -29.75 -7.10
CA LEU A 106 12.01 -28.37 -7.52
C LEU A 106 12.84 -28.00 -8.76
N ALA A 107 14.14 -28.28 -8.72
CA ALA A 107 15.03 -27.98 -9.85
C ALA A 107 14.58 -28.71 -11.12
N THR A 108 14.05 -29.93 -10.98
CA THR A 108 13.51 -30.72 -12.09
C THR A 108 12.19 -30.15 -12.62
N ALA A 109 11.26 -29.78 -11.74
CA ALA A 109 9.99 -29.16 -12.12
C ALA A 109 10.20 -27.82 -12.87
N LEU A 110 11.15 -27.00 -12.40
CA LEU A 110 11.54 -25.76 -13.06
C LEU A 110 12.18 -25.99 -14.43
N LYS A 111 13.09 -26.98 -14.55
CA LYS A 111 13.71 -27.35 -15.84
C LYS A 111 12.69 -27.81 -16.88
N ASN A 112 11.68 -28.55 -16.44
CA ASN A 112 10.65 -29.10 -17.32
C ASN A 112 9.59 -28.06 -17.73
N LYS A 113 9.71 -26.79 -17.27
CA LYS A 113 8.70 -25.73 -17.43
C LYS A 113 7.29 -26.17 -17.02
N ALA A 114 7.20 -27.18 -16.17
CA ALA A 114 5.94 -27.77 -15.73
C ALA A 114 5.16 -26.80 -14.83
N ALA A 115 5.87 -25.84 -14.21
CA ALA A 115 5.30 -24.87 -13.31
C ALA A 115 5.71 -23.43 -13.64
N LYS A 116 4.77 -22.49 -13.44
CA LYS A 116 5.01 -21.05 -13.55
C LYS A 116 4.64 -20.39 -12.22
N PRO A 117 5.37 -19.35 -11.80
CA PRO A 117 4.95 -18.56 -10.66
C PRO A 117 3.56 -17.97 -10.94
N ARG A 118 2.66 -18.07 -9.97
CA ARG A 118 1.29 -17.54 -10.07
C ARG A 118 1.25 -16.06 -9.72
N LEU A 119 2.02 -15.65 -8.72
CA LEU A 119 2.05 -14.29 -8.22
C LEU A 119 3.47 -13.92 -7.78
N LEU A 120 3.84 -12.67 -8.02
CA LEU A 120 5.08 -12.06 -7.56
C LEU A 120 4.70 -10.85 -6.70
N VAL A 121 5.07 -10.85 -5.43
CA VAL A 121 4.69 -9.83 -4.43
C VAL A 121 5.92 -9.08 -3.94
N LEU A 122 5.88 -7.74 -3.91
CA LEU A 122 6.98 -6.91 -3.39
C LEU A 122 6.79 -6.79 -1.90
N VAL A 123 7.73 -7.34 -1.14
CA VAL A 123 7.72 -7.27 0.32
C VAL A 123 8.45 -6.04 0.81
N HIS A 124 9.52 -5.65 0.12
CA HIS A 124 10.33 -4.50 0.48
C HIS A 124 11.03 -3.88 -0.75
N PRO A 125 11.09 -2.54 -0.87
CA PRO A 125 10.37 -1.56 -0.06
C PRO A 125 8.86 -1.72 -0.26
N ARG A 126 8.06 -1.45 0.78
CA ARG A 126 6.59 -1.31 0.61
C ARG A 126 6.34 -0.12 -0.30
N ARG A 127 5.43 -0.26 -1.26
CA ARG A 127 5.23 0.79 -2.28
C ARG A 127 4.67 2.08 -1.69
N SER A 128 3.77 2.02 -0.72
CA SER A 128 3.39 3.19 0.08
C SER A 128 3.27 2.79 1.55
N ALA A 129 4.16 3.34 2.38
CA ALA A 129 4.02 3.31 3.83
C ALA A 129 3.48 4.67 4.32
N GLN A 130 2.72 5.37 3.47
CA GLN A 130 2.25 6.71 3.76
C GLN A 130 1.27 6.67 4.94
N THR A 131 1.59 7.45 5.97
CA THR A 131 0.74 7.69 7.14
C THR A 131 0.55 9.18 7.33
N LEU A 132 -0.51 9.57 8.02
CA LEU A 132 -0.73 10.95 8.44
C LEU A 132 -0.15 11.19 9.84
N ASP A 133 0.26 12.42 10.10
CA ASP A 133 0.75 12.88 11.41
C ASP A 133 -0.34 12.76 12.48
N GLU A 134 0.04 12.44 13.72
CA GLU A 134 -0.88 12.24 14.85
C GLU A 134 -1.71 13.48 15.21
N ALA A 135 -1.27 14.68 14.81
CA ALA A 135 -2.06 15.91 14.94
C ALA A 135 -3.38 15.88 14.15
N ALA A 136 -3.49 15.01 13.13
CA ALA A 136 -4.74 14.81 12.41
C ALA A 136 -5.74 13.92 13.20
N PRO A 137 -7.06 14.20 13.12
CA PRO A 137 -8.10 13.40 13.74
C PRO A 137 -8.02 11.94 13.36
N GLN A 138 -8.35 11.06 14.31
CA GLN A 138 -8.25 9.61 14.13
C GLN A 138 -9.04 9.13 12.92
N GLU A 139 -10.24 9.68 12.69
CA GLU A 139 -11.12 9.33 11.58
C GLU A 139 -10.49 9.63 10.21
N VAL A 140 -9.77 10.76 10.10
CA VAL A 140 -9.03 11.13 8.88
C VAL A 140 -7.88 10.16 8.67
N ARG A 141 -7.14 9.84 9.74
CA ARG A 141 -6.00 8.92 9.71
C ARG A 141 -6.39 7.49 9.35
N ASP A 142 -7.51 7.01 9.88
CA ASP A 142 -8.00 5.66 9.64
C ASP A 142 -8.41 5.48 8.17
N LEU A 143 -9.18 6.41 7.62
CA LEU A 143 -9.57 6.39 6.21
C LEU A 143 -8.35 6.49 5.27
N PHE A 144 -7.41 7.39 5.58
CA PHE A 144 -6.17 7.49 4.81
C PHE A 144 -5.35 6.20 4.88
N GLY A 145 -5.21 5.62 6.07
CA GLY A 145 -4.49 4.36 6.29
C GLY A 145 -5.14 3.16 5.58
N GLU A 146 -6.47 3.11 5.50
CA GLU A 146 -7.17 2.13 4.67
C GLU A 146 -6.92 2.35 3.17
N GLY A 147 -6.85 3.62 2.74
CA GLY A 147 -6.44 3.98 1.38
C GLY A 147 -5.03 3.48 1.03
N THR A 148 -4.06 3.71 1.93
CA THR A 148 -2.70 3.20 1.79
C THR A 148 -2.67 1.68 1.69
N LYS A 149 -3.43 0.95 2.53
CA LYS A 149 -3.52 -0.52 2.43
C LYS A 149 -4.10 -1.00 1.10
N CYS A 150 -5.11 -0.29 0.57
CA CYS A 150 -5.68 -0.60 -0.74
C CYS A 150 -4.65 -0.35 -1.85
N GLN A 151 -3.90 0.74 -1.77
CA GLN A 151 -2.87 1.10 -2.73
C GLN A 151 -1.74 0.07 -2.72
N GLU A 152 -1.27 -0.32 -1.52
CA GLU A 152 -0.28 -1.39 -1.33
C GLU A 152 -0.72 -2.72 -1.97
N ALA A 153 -2.02 -3.04 -1.91
CA ALA A 153 -2.59 -4.24 -2.51
C ALA A 153 -2.90 -4.11 -4.01
N GLY A 154 -2.54 -3.00 -4.65
CA GLY A 154 -2.83 -2.73 -6.06
C GLY A 154 -4.31 -2.41 -6.36
N ALA A 155 -5.16 -2.27 -5.33
CA ALA A 155 -6.56 -1.91 -5.45
C ALA A 155 -6.74 -0.39 -5.61
N LEU A 156 -6.17 0.17 -6.68
CA LEU A 156 -6.01 1.62 -6.88
C LEU A 156 -7.32 2.41 -6.89
N ARG A 157 -8.40 1.85 -7.43
CA ARG A 157 -9.73 2.50 -7.38
C ARG A 157 -10.29 2.58 -5.97
N ALA A 158 -10.08 1.53 -5.17
CA ALA A 158 -10.49 1.52 -3.77
C ALA A 158 -9.65 2.54 -2.97
N ALA A 159 -8.33 2.57 -3.20
CA ALA A 159 -7.44 3.56 -2.59
C ALA A 159 -7.90 5.01 -2.85
N ALA A 160 -8.19 5.36 -4.11
CA ALA A 160 -8.71 6.66 -4.49
C ALA A 160 -10.04 7.01 -3.77
N GLY A 161 -10.93 6.02 -3.61
CA GLY A 161 -12.16 6.18 -2.85
C GLY A 161 -11.92 6.52 -1.38
N MET A 162 -10.97 5.81 -0.74
CA MET A 162 -10.62 6.02 0.66
C MET A 162 -9.90 7.35 0.89
N TYR A 163 -9.02 7.75 -0.02
CA TYR A 163 -8.38 9.08 0.02
C TYR A 163 -9.40 10.21 -0.11
N ARG A 164 -10.37 10.09 -1.00
CA ARG A 164 -11.50 11.02 -1.07
C ARG A 164 -12.29 11.08 0.24
N ALA A 165 -12.55 9.92 0.87
CA ALA A 165 -13.26 9.86 2.15
C ALA A 165 -12.46 10.54 3.27
N ALA A 166 -11.14 10.36 3.32
CA ALA A 166 -10.27 11.05 4.27
C ALA A 166 -10.34 12.58 4.12
N VAL A 167 -10.35 13.09 2.89
CA VAL A 167 -10.54 14.53 2.61
C VAL A 167 -11.92 15.01 3.06
N GLU A 168 -12.96 14.21 2.91
CA GLU A 168 -14.29 14.56 3.41
C GLU A 168 -14.34 14.67 4.94
N GLU A 169 -13.69 13.75 5.67
CA GLU A 169 -13.58 13.85 7.14
C GLU A 169 -12.72 15.04 7.57
N LEU A 170 -11.62 15.33 6.85
CA LEU A 170 -10.82 16.54 7.09
C LEU A 170 -11.68 17.80 6.95
N CYS A 171 -12.50 17.88 5.90
CA CYS A 171 -13.41 19.01 5.71
C CYS A 171 -14.42 19.12 6.86
N LYS A 172 -15.02 18.01 7.30
CA LYS A 172 -15.98 17.98 8.42
C LYS A 172 -15.35 18.45 9.72
N ASP A 173 -14.16 17.97 10.02
CA ASP A 173 -13.41 18.35 11.22
C ASP A 173 -12.95 19.82 11.20
N ARG A 174 -12.68 20.38 10.01
CA ARG A 174 -12.51 21.83 9.83
C ARG A 174 -13.80 22.62 9.88
N GLY A 175 -14.94 21.95 10.05
CA GLY A 175 -16.27 22.55 10.08
C GLY A 175 -16.73 23.06 8.73
N ALA A 176 -16.09 22.65 7.64
CA ALA A 176 -16.33 23.15 6.29
C ALA A 176 -17.74 22.85 5.80
N THR A 177 -18.36 23.85 5.16
CA THR A 177 -19.78 23.81 4.78
C THR A 177 -19.95 23.82 3.27
N GLY A 178 -21.03 23.21 2.79
CA GLY A 178 -21.30 23.07 1.37
C GLY A 178 -22.24 21.90 1.09
N ARG A 179 -22.96 21.96 -0.04
CA ARG A 179 -23.93 20.93 -0.44
C ARG A 179 -23.26 19.62 -0.88
N ASN A 180 -22.01 19.71 -1.31
CA ASN A 180 -21.22 18.59 -1.81
C ASN A 180 -19.75 18.77 -1.39
N LEU A 181 -18.93 17.72 -1.57
CA LEU A 181 -17.53 17.74 -1.17
C LEU A 181 -16.72 18.84 -1.89
N LYS A 182 -17.04 19.16 -3.14
CA LYS A 182 -16.36 20.24 -3.87
C LYS A 182 -16.57 21.60 -3.19
N GLU A 183 -17.81 21.89 -2.79
CA GLU A 183 -18.15 23.11 -2.05
C GLU A 183 -17.49 23.13 -0.66
N LYS A 184 -17.48 22.00 0.05
CA LYS A 184 -16.80 21.89 1.35
C LYS A 184 -15.29 22.13 1.24
N ILE A 185 -14.63 21.60 0.20
CA ILE A 185 -13.20 21.82 -0.05
C ILE A 185 -12.95 23.30 -0.33
N ALA A 186 -13.77 23.95 -1.16
CA ALA A 186 -13.64 25.37 -1.46
C ALA A 186 -13.79 26.26 -0.19
N ASP A 187 -14.70 25.91 0.73
CA ASP A 187 -14.91 26.62 2.00
C ASP A 187 -13.69 26.56 2.95
N LEU A 188 -12.71 25.67 2.70
CA LEU A 188 -11.47 25.64 3.48
C LEU A 188 -10.62 26.91 3.28
N THR A 189 -10.71 27.58 2.12
CA THR A 189 -10.01 28.85 1.90
C THR A 189 -10.49 29.92 2.88
N ASP A 190 -11.81 30.00 3.11
CA ASP A 190 -12.41 30.92 4.08
C ASP A 190 -12.04 30.59 5.54
N ARG A 191 -11.49 29.39 5.76
CA ARG A 191 -10.99 28.91 7.05
C ARG A 191 -9.48 29.07 7.21
N GLY A 192 -8.84 29.74 6.26
CA GLY A 192 -7.40 30.05 6.31
C GLY A 192 -6.51 28.93 5.77
N VAL A 193 -7.07 27.94 5.07
CA VAL A 193 -6.27 26.96 4.31
C VAL A 193 -5.79 27.62 3.01
N PRO A 194 -4.48 27.54 2.67
CA PRO A 194 -3.95 28.09 1.42
C PRO A 194 -4.66 27.55 0.17
N ALA A 195 -4.83 28.40 -0.85
CA ALA A 195 -5.61 28.07 -2.04
C ALA A 195 -4.99 26.95 -2.91
N ASP A 196 -3.67 26.84 -2.90
CA ASP A 196 -2.93 25.72 -3.50
C ASP A 196 -3.27 24.40 -2.80
N VAL A 197 -3.21 24.36 -1.47
CA VAL A 197 -3.61 23.17 -0.69
C VAL A 197 -5.07 22.79 -0.94
N VAL A 198 -5.97 23.77 -1.06
CA VAL A 198 -7.39 23.53 -1.38
C VAL A 198 -7.56 22.91 -2.77
N ARG A 199 -6.83 23.42 -3.77
CA ARG A 199 -6.83 22.84 -5.13
C ARG A 199 -6.31 21.41 -5.09
N ASP A 200 -5.24 21.15 -4.35
CA ASP A 200 -4.62 19.84 -4.26
C ASP A 200 -5.54 18.82 -3.55
N LEU A 201 -6.35 19.25 -2.57
CA LEU A 201 -7.42 18.43 -1.99
C LEU A 201 -8.58 18.16 -2.98
N ASP A 202 -8.85 19.07 -3.91
CA ASP A 202 -9.85 18.85 -4.97
C ASP A 202 -9.41 17.76 -5.97
N GLU A 203 -8.10 17.56 -6.15
CA GLU A 203 -7.56 16.44 -6.93
C GLU A 203 -7.92 15.09 -6.30
N ALA A 204 -7.81 14.94 -4.97
CA ALA A 204 -8.25 13.73 -4.27
C ALA A 204 -9.75 13.46 -4.44
N ARG A 205 -10.59 14.50 -4.39
CA ARG A 205 -12.03 14.38 -4.71
C ARG A 205 -12.23 13.88 -6.14
N THR A 206 -11.50 14.47 -7.08
CA THR A 206 -11.65 14.19 -8.50
C THR A 206 -11.19 12.77 -8.84
N LEU A 207 -10.00 12.37 -8.36
CA LEU A 207 -9.47 11.01 -8.46
C LEU A 207 -10.47 9.96 -7.94
N GLY A 208 -10.99 10.17 -6.72
CA GLY A 208 -11.96 9.25 -6.11
C GLY A 208 -13.29 9.19 -6.87
N ASN A 209 -13.78 10.32 -7.39
CA ASN A 209 -14.99 10.36 -8.21
C ASN A 209 -14.80 9.58 -9.52
N TRP A 210 -13.75 9.89 -10.29
CA TRP A 210 -13.46 9.23 -11.57
C TRP A 210 -13.19 7.74 -11.39
N SER A 211 -12.51 7.36 -10.31
CA SER A 211 -12.22 5.94 -10.02
C SER A 211 -13.48 5.12 -9.73
N LEU A 212 -14.42 5.66 -8.96
CA LEU A 212 -15.59 4.91 -8.48
C LEU A 212 -16.82 5.03 -9.38
N TYR A 213 -17.08 6.21 -9.94
CA TYR A 213 -18.26 6.45 -10.78
C TYR A 213 -17.99 6.16 -12.25
N ASP A 214 -16.88 6.68 -12.78
CA ASP A 214 -16.55 6.54 -14.21
C ASP A 214 -15.72 5.27 -14.49
N GLY A 215 -15.28 4.58 -13.45
CA GLY A 215 -14.51 3.35 -13.54
C GLY A 215 -13.11 3.55 -14.13
N LEU A 216 -12.55 4.76 -14.07
CA LEU A 216 -11.19 5.01 -14.54
C LEU A 216 -10.19 4.24 -13.66
N ALA A 217 -9.09 3.80 -14.26
CA ALA A 217 -7.97 3.19 -13.55
C ALA A 217 -6.76 4.09 -13.73
N PHE A 218 -6.24 4.61 -12.63
CA PHE A 218 -5.06 5.46 -12.60
C PHE A 218 -3.81 4.64 -12.36
N SER A 219 -2.65 5.21 -12.69
CA SER A 219 -1.37 4.59 -12.40
C SER A 219 -1.12 4.57 -10.89
N TYR A 220 -0.23 3.68 -10.42
CA TYR A 220 0.19 3.67 -9.02
C TYR A 220 0.77 5.04 -8.60
N ALA A 221 1.63 5.63 -9.45
CA ALA A 221 2.30 6.89 -9.19
C ALA A 221 1.31 8.04 -9.01
N GLU A 222 0.28 8.11 -9.86
CA GLU A 222 -0.74 9.16 -9.77
C GLU A 222 -1.59 9.05 -8.49
N VAL A 223 -1.90 7.83 -8.05
CA VAL A 223 -2.56 7.62 -6.75
C VAL A 223 -1.64 7.99 -5.59
N ASP A 224 -0.33 7.73 -5.72
CA ASP A 224 0.69 8.05 -4.71
C ASP A 224 0.94 9.56 -4.58
N ASP A 225 0.94 10.28 -5.71
CA ASP A 225 1.03 11.74 -5.76
C ASP A 225 -0.15 12.37 -5.00
N VAL A 226 -1.38 11.90 -5.26
CA VAL A 226 -2.58 12.38 -4.55
C VAL A 226 -2.52 12.06 -3.05
N ALA A 227 -2.03 10.88 -2.66
CA ALA A 227 -1.81 10.55 -1.25
C ALA A 227 -0.83 11.54 -0.60
N SER A 228 0.25 11.90 -1.31
CA SER A 228 1.27 12.85 -0.85
C SER A 228 0.69 14.27 -0.69
N LEU A 229 -0.17 14.70 -1.62
CA LEU A 229 -0.89 15.98 -1.50
C LEU A 229 -1.78 16.04 -0.25
N ILE A 230 -2.43 14.93 0.13
CA ILE A 230 -3.21 14.86 1.37
C ILE A 230 -2.30 14.93 2.60
N GLN A 231 -1.13 14.29 2.58
CA GLN A 231 -0.14 14.41 3.66
C GLN A 231 0.31 15.86 3.85
N GLU A 232 0.61 16.56 2.76
CA GLU A 232 0.99 17.97 2.81
C GLU A 232 -0.16 18.85 3.31
N ALA A 233 -1.39 18.61 2.85
CA ALA A 233 -2.56 19.29 3.36
C ALA A 233 -2.72 19.10 4.88
N VAL A 234 -2.53 17.86 5.38
CA VAL A 234 -2.57 17.58 6.81
C VAL A 234 -1.47 18.32 7.57
N PHE A 235 -0.25 18.38 7.03
CA PHE A 235 0.82 19.16 7.62
C PHE A 235 0.43 20.64 7.74
N VAL A 236 -0.09 21.24 6.67
CA VAL A 236 -0.47 22.66 6.65
C VAL A 236 -1.65 22.95 7.59
N VAL A 237 -2.63 22.04 7.64
CA VAL A 237 -3.89 22.25 8.36
C VAL A 237 -3.77 21.94 9.86
N TYR A 238 -2.98 20.94 10.26
CA TYR A 238 -2.91 20.46 11.64
C TYR A 238 -1.54 20.71 12.28
N VAL A 239 -0.46 20.27 11.63
CA VAL A 239 0.88 20.23 12.23
C VAL A 239 1.51 21.62 12.30
N GLN A 240 1.49 22.35 11.18
CA GLN A 240 2.14 23.66 11.06
C GLN A 240 1.57 24.69 12.07
N PRO A 241 0.24 24.81 12.28
CA PRO A 241 -0.31 25.71 13.28
C PRO A 241 0.21 25.42 14.70
N GLU A 242 0.26 24.14 15.09
CA GLU A 242 0.77 23.72 16.40
C GLU A 242 2.25 24.06 16.57
N GLN A 243 3.08 23.73 15.57
CA GLN A 243 4.51 24.07 15.57
C GLN A 243 4.72 25.58 15.70
N ARG A 244 3.96 26.38 14.94
CA ARG A 244 4.04 27.85 15.00
C ARG A 244 3.58 28.38 16.37
N ALA A 245 2.55 27.80 16.97
CA ALA A 245 2.09 28.16 18.31
C ALA A 245 3.16 27.86 19.37
N ALA A 246 3.78 26.69 19.32
CA ALA A 246 4.87 26.30 20.21
C ALA A 246 6.07 27.25 20.10
N LEU A 247 6.49 27.59 18.88
CA LEU A 247 7.59 28.54 18.64
C LEU A 247 7.27 29.94 19.21
N ARG A 248 6.04 30.43 19.02
CA ARG A 248 5.59 31.72 19.59
C ARG A 248 5.59 31.68 21.11
N ALA A 249 5.08 30.62 21.72
CA ALA A 249 5.06 30.45 23.18
C ALA A 249 6.48 30.41 23.76
N ALA A 250 7.37 29.62 23.16
CA ALA A 250 8.77 29.52 23.57
C ALA A 250 9.49 30.87 23.47
N ARG A 251 9.22 31.66 22.43
CA ARG A 251 9.77 33.02 22.30
C ARG A 251 9.24 33.96 23.38
N GLN A 252 7.95 33.90 23.72
CA GLN A 252 7.37 34.72 24.78
C GLN A 252 7.98 34.39 26.15
N GLN A 253 8.21 33.10 26.44
CA GLN A 253 8.87 32.67 27.67
C GLN A 253 10.30 33.22 27.77
N ARG A 254 11.10 33.07 26.71
CA ARG A 254 12.46 33.65 26.66
C ARG A 254 12.44 35.17 26.86
N ARG A 255 11.46 35.89 26.28
CA ARG A 255 11.32 37.34 26.46
C ARG A 255 10.98 37.72 27.90
N LYS A 256 10.10 36.97 28.57
CA LYS A 256 9.76 37.17 29.99
C LYS A 256 10.98 36.93 30.90
N GLN A 257 11.74 35.87 30.63
CA GLN A 257 12.98 35.57 31.36
C GLN A 257 14.06 36.65 31.16
N ALA A 258 14.17 37.21 29.96
CA ALA A 258 15.13 38.27 29.66
C ALA A 258 14.72 39.66 30.21
N ARG A 259 13.45 39.85 30.63
CA ARG A 259 12.96 41.11 31.20
C ARG A 259 12.18 40.86 32.50
N PRO A 260 12.84 40.41 33.58
CA PRO A 260 12.17 40.22 34.86
C PRO A 260 11.75 41.58 35.44
N GLY A 261 10.45 41.81 35.63
CA GLY A 261 9.92 42.98 36.35
C GLY A 261 9.41 44.17 35.52
N ALA A 262 9.04 43.97 34.26
CA ALA A 262 8.30 44.97 33.47
C ALA A 262 6.80 44.62 33.36
#